data_AF-A0A5U2F642-F1
#
_entry.id   AF-A0A5U2F642-F1
#
_cell.length_a   1.000
_cell.length_b   1.000
_cell.length_c   1.000
_cell.angle_alpha   90.00
_cell.angle_beta   90.00
_cell.angle_gamma   90.00
#
_symmetry.space_group_name_H-M   'P 1'
#
loop_
_entity.id
_entity.type
_entity.pdbx_description
1 polymer ?
#
loop_
_entity_poly.entity_id
_entity_poly.type
_entity_poly.pdbx_seq_one_letter_code
_entity_poly.pdbx_strand_id
1 'polypeptide(L)'
;VQYVAYGMSALGVYIPYYQGMSHYLPGYDRGADQASDDSVNWKFRKLQTLVMQDYNAYAPDVQRAYLAFERQLSEKQKTMEQEYLKLYKSEPQKAQELLQNFEDKTMQDALNLTDSLTNQVFSKMTHATDMKYHFEGA
;
A
#
# COMPACT_ATOMS: atom_id res chain seq x y z
N VAL A 1 -14.90 6.70 8.34
CA VAL A 1 -13.65 6.21 7.72
C VAL A 1 -12.81 5.49 8.77
N GLN A 2 -12.19 4.37 8.43
CA GLN A 2 -11.24 3.64 9.27
C GLN A 2 -9.91 3.56 8.53
N TYR A 3 -8.80 3.85 9.19
CA TYR A 3 -7.48 3.73 8.57
C TYR A 3 -6.91 2.34 8.85
N VAL A 4 -6.60 1.61 7.79
CA VAL A 4 -6.13 0.22 7.86
C VAL A 4 -4.70 0.14 7.33
N ALA A 5 -3.84 -0.54 8.09
CA ALA A 5 -2.50 -0.92 7.67
C ALA A 5 -2.29 -2.41 7.95
N TYR A 6 -1.67 -3.13 7.02
CA TYR A 6 -1.42 -4.56 7.14
C TYR A 6 -0.04 -4.83 7.77
N GLY A 7 0.03 -5.77 8.71
CA GLY A 7 1.29 -6.23 9.29
C GLY A 7 1.93 -5.25 10.27
N MET A 8 3.19 -4.89 10.03
CA MET A 8 4.02 -4.10 10.95
C MET A 8 3.76 -2.60 10.79
N SER A 9 3.19 -1.95 11.79
CA SER A 9 2.80 -0.53 11.75
C SER A 9 3.94 0.44 11.40
N ALA A 10 5.15 0.18 11.88
CA ALA A 10 6.33 1.02 11.59
C ALA A 10 6.78 0.97 10.11
N LEU A 11 6.28 0.00 9.35
CA LEU A 11 6.57 -0.26 7.94
C LEU A 11 5.25 -0.44 7.14
N GLY A 12 4.15 0.09 7.68
CA GLY A 12 2.83 0.01 7.09
C GLY A 12 2.49 1.30 6.34
N VAL A 13 1.53 1.19 5.43
CA VAL A 13 0.84 2.31 4.81
C VAL A 13 -0.61 2.30 5.30
N TYR A 14 -1.10 3.45 5.76
CA TYR A 14 -2.46 3.62 6.25
C TYR A 14 -3.40 4.04 5.13
N ILE A 15 -4.36 3.16 4.82
CA ILE A 15 -5.36 3.36 3.76
C ILE A 15 -6.71 3.67 4.41
N PRO A 16 -7.42 4.75 4.01
CA PRO A 16 -8.75 5.07 4.51
C PRO A 16 -9.79 4.16 3.87
N TYR A 17 -10.45 3.33 4.68
CA TYR A 17 -11.61 2.54 4.29
C TYR A 17 -12.90 3.21 4.74
N TYR A 18 -13.79 3.45 3.79
CA TYR A 18 -15.13 3.94 4.01
C TYR A 18 -16.10 2.78 4.14
N GLN A 19 -16.91 2.82 5.20
CA GLN A 19 -17.96 1.82 5.43
C GLN A 19 -18.94 1.71 4.26
N GLY A 20 -19.06 2.76 3.44
CA GLY A 20 -19.92 2.79 2.27
C GLY A 20 -19.34 2.11 1.03
N MET A 21 -18.09 1.65 1.01
CA MET A 21 -17.56 0.96 -0.18
C MET A 21 -18.32 -0.35 -0.45
N SER A 22 -18.51 -0.68 -1.71
CA SER A 22 -19.23 -1.86 -2.16
C SER A 22 -18.35 -3.12 -2.12
N HIS A 23 -17.06 -2.98 -2.41
CA HIS A 23 -16.12 -4.10 -2.47
C HIS A 23 -14.67 -3.67 -2.16
N TYR A 24 -13.87 -4.67 -1.83
CA TYR A 24 -12.41 -4.59 -1.80
C TYR A 24 -11.82 -5.03 -3.14
N LEU A 25 -10.57 -4.66 -3.43
CA LEU A 25 -9.87 -5.26 -4.57
C LEU A 25 -9.73 -6.79 -4.40
N PRO A 26 -9.60 -7.55 -5.50
CA PRO A 26 -9.27 -8.97 -5.43
C PRO A 26 -8.00 -9.22 -4.59
N GLY A 27 -8.02 -10.26 -3.75
CA GLY A 27 -6.86 -10.66 -2.94
C GLY A 27 -6.86 -10.14 -1.51
N TYR A 28 -7.77 -9.22 -1.16
CA TYR A 28 -8.01 -8.80 0.23
C TYR A 28 -8.69 -9.88 1.08
N ASP A 29 -9.41 -10.79 0.43
CA ASP A 29 -10.04 -11.99 1.00
C ASP A 29 -9.10 -13.19 1.08
N ARG A 30 -7.86 -13.06 0.57
CA ARG A 30 -6.88 -14.15 0.51
C ARG A 30 -5.84 -14.01 1.61
N GLY A 31 -6.05 -14.73 2.70
CA GLY A 31 -5.06 -14.95 3.76
C GLY A 31 -4.81 -16.44 3.92
N ALA A 32 -3.69 -16.93 3.41
CA ALA A 32 -3.25 -18.32 3.56
C ALA A 32 -1.97 -18.39 4.39
N ASP A 33 -1.66 -19.57 4.95
CA ASP A 33 -0.44 -19.78 5.74
C ASP A 33 0.85 -19.64 4.90
N GLN A 34 0.74 -19.81 3.58
CA GLN A 34 1.85 -19.70 2.65
C GLN A 34 1.81 -18.37 1.89
N ALA A 35 2.98 -17.80 1.66
CA ALA A 35 3.13 -16.57 0.90
C ALA A 35 2.66 -16.77 -0.55
N SER A 36 1.90 -15.80 -1.04
CA SER A 36 1.39 -15.78 -2.41
C SER A 36 1.36 -14.37 -2.97
N ASP A 37 1.50 -14.24 -4.29
CA ASP A 37 1.54 -12.93 -4.96
C ASP A 37 0.14 -12.34 -5.19
N ASP A 38 -0.90 -13.15 -5.05
CA ASP A 38 -2.31 -12.79 -5.18
C ASP A 38 -2.95 -12.38 -3.85
N SER A 39 -2.23 -12.51 -2.73
CA SER A 39 -2.68 -12.07 -1.41
C SER A 39 -2.16 -10.68 -1.09
N VAL A 40 -3.08 -9.75 -0.85
CA VAL A 40 -2.73 -8.38 -0.46
C VAL A 40 -1.96 -8.36 0.87
N ASN A 41 -2.38 -9.17 1.83
CA ASN A 41 -1.67 -9.31 3.10
C ASN A 41 -0.21 -9.76 2.86
N TRP A 42 0.01 -10.77 2.00
CA TRP A 42 1.36 -11.24 1.71
C TRP A 42 2.21 -10.25 0.93
N LYS A 43 1.64 -9.44 0.04
CA LYS A 43 2.36 -8.34 -0.61
C LYS A 43 2.96 -7.36 0.39
N PHE A 44 2.17 -6.87 1.35
CA PHE A 44 2.68 -6.00 2.41
C PHE A 44 3.69 -6.70 3.33
N ARG A 45 3.39 -7.93 3.75
CA ARG A 45 4.28 -8.72 4.63
C ARG A 45 5.62 -9.04 3.99
N LYS A 46 5.68 -9.25 2.67
CA LYS A 46 6.92 -9.50 1.92
C LYS A 46 7.86 -8.30 2.04
N LEU A 47 7.40 -7.09 1.70
CA LEU A 47 8.20 -5.87 1.87
C LEU A 47 8.72 -5.72 3.30
N GLN A 48 7.81 -5.82 4.28
CA GLN A 48 8.15 -5.65 5.70
C GLN A 48 9.22 -6.65 6.15
N THR A 49 9.12 -7.91 5.72
CA THR A 49 10.09 -8.96 6.07
C THR A 49 11.46 -8.71 5.46
N LEU A 50 11.52 -8.21 4.22
CA LEU A 50 12.78 -7.84 3.56
C LEU A 50 13.43 -6.64 4.25
N VAL A 51 12.65 -5.60 4.57
CA VAL A 51 13.14 -4.42 5.29
C VAL A 51 13.74 -4.80 6.65
N MET A 52 13.14 -5.77 7.35
CA MET A 52 13.63 -6.22 8.66
C MET A 52 14.98 -6.96 8.60
N GLN A 53 15.49 -7.34 7.44
CA GLN A 53 16.84 -7.94 7.32
C GLN A 53 17.95 -6.93 7.65
N ASP A 54 17.72 -5.65 7.34
CA ASP A 54 18.53 -4.52 7.81
C ASP A 54 17.63 -3.28 7.92
N TYR A 55 16.98 -3.15 9.08
CA TYR A 55 16.01 -2.09 9.32
C TYR A 55 16.61 -0.70 9.12
N ASN A 56 17.84 -0.47 9.59
CA ASN A 56 18.46 0.84 9.52
C ASN A 56 18.81 1.22 8.08
N ALA A 57 19.20 0.25 7.25
CA ALA A 57 19.50 0.50 5.85
C ALA A 57 18.25 0.72 4.98
N TYR A 58 17.14 0.02 5.27
CA TYR A 58 16.00 -0.07 4.35
C TYR A 58 14.74 0.67 4.81
N ALA A 59 14.46 0.73 6.11
CA ALA A 59 13.24 1.34 6.64
C ALA A 59 13.09 2.83 6.29
N PRO A 60 14.14 3.68 6.32
CA PRO A 60 14.00 5.11 6.04
C PRO A 60 13.39 5.42 4.65
N ASP A 61 13.67 4.59 3.65
CA ASP A 61 13.14 4.79 2.30
C ASP A 61 11.66 4.42 2.22
N VAL A 62 11.28 3.29 2.81
CA VAL A 62 9.90 2.82 2.85
C VAL A 62 9.01 3.78 3.64
N GLN A 63 9.46 4.18 4.83
CA GLN A 63 8.72 5.13 5.67
C GLN A 63 8.53 6.47 4.98
N ARG A 64 9.57 6.98 4.30
CA ARG A 64 9.48 8.24 3.56
C ARG A 64 8.50 8.15 2.40
N ALA A 65 8.52 7.05 1.64
CA ALA A 65 7.64 6.83 0.50
C ALA A 65 6.17 6.69 0.93
N TYR A 66 5.89 5.87 1.95
CA TYR A 66 4.54 5.71 2.48
C TYR A 66 4.01 6.99 3.12
N LEU A 67 4.82 7.72 3.89
CA LEU A 67 4.41 9.01 4.43
C LEU A 67 4.10 10.04 3.33
N ALA A 68 4.88 10.06 2.25
CA ALA A 68 4.59 10.92 1.11
C ALA A 68 3.28 10.53 0.41
N PHE A 69 3.03 9.24 0.24
CA PHE A 69 1.78 8.71 -0.31
C PHE A 69 0.58 9.10 0.57
N GLU A 70 0.64 8.88 1.89
CA GLU A 70 -0.43 9.21 2.83
C GLU A 70 -0.76 10.71 2.83
N ARG A 71 0.26 11.58 2.74
CA ARG A 71 0.06 13.03 2.61
C ARG A 71 -0.67 13.40 1.32
N GLN A 72 -0.28 12.82 0.20
CA GLN A 72 -0.97 13.05 -1.08
C GLN A 72 -2.40 12.50 -1.05
N LEU A 73 -2.58 11.35 -0.41
CA LEU A 73 -3.87 10.70 -0.26
C LEU A 73 -4.83 11.53 0.60
N SER A 74 -4.36 12.13 1.69
CA SER A 74 -5.16 13.05 2.52
C SER A 74 -5.79 14.18 1.71
N GLU A 75 -5.07 14.77 0.76
CA GLU A 75 -5.61 15.85 -0.08
C GLU A 75 -6.63 15.33 -1.12
N LYS A 76 -6.36 14.15 -1.70
CA LYS A 76 -7.31 13.47 -2.60
C LYS A 76 -8.59 13.08 -1.85
N GLN A 77 -8.45 12.61 -0.61
CA GLN A 77 -9.54 12.22 0.27
C GLN A 77 -10.48 13.41 0.53
N LYS A 78 -9.93 14.57 0.93
CA LYS A 78 -10.72 15.79 1.13
C LYS A 78 -11.49 16.21 -0.12
N THR A 79 -10.82 16.15 -1.27
CA THR A 79 -11.45 16.49 -2.56
C THR A 79 -12.61 15.54 -2.88
N MET A 80 -12.38 14.24 -2.71
CA MET A 80 -13.41 13.22 -2.92
C MET A 80 -14.60 13.41 -1.97
N GLU A 81 -14.35 13.62 -0.67
CA GLU A 81 -15.41 13.80 0.33
C GLU A 81 -16.29 15.01 0.03
N GLN A 82 -15.70 16.13 -0.38
CA GLN A 82 -16.45 17.32 -0.77
C GLN A 82 -17.36 17.05 -1.97
N GLU A 83 -16.86 16.32 -2.96
CA GLU A 83 -17.65 16.00 -4.16
C GLU A 83 -18.74 14.97 -3.86
N TYR A 84 -18.43 13.97 -3.02
CA TYR A 84 -19.38 12.99 -2.53
C TYR A 84 -20.59 13.67 -1.85
N LEU A 85 -20.34 14.64 -0.95
CA LEU A 85 -21.40 15.34 -0.23
C LEU A 85 -22.32 16.16 -1.14
N LYS A 86 -21.80 16.71 -2.25
CA LYS A 86 -22.62 17.42 -3.25
C LYS A 86 -23.53 16.46 -4.00
N LEU A 87 -22.97 15.33 -4.45
CA LEU A 87 -23.68 14.34 -5.25
C LEU A 87 -24.70 13.55 -4.44
N TYR A 88 -24.41 13.24 -3.17
CA TYR A 88 -25.19 12.29 -2.38
C TYR A 88 -26.69 12.61 -2.29
N LYS A 89 -27.06 13.89 -2.26
CA LYS A 89 -28.46 14.32 -2.12
C LYS A 89 -29.27 14.21 -3.42
N SER A 90 -28.63 14.41 -4.57
CA SER A 90 -29.31 14.47 -5.87
C SER A 90 -29.06 13.23 -6.73
N GLU A 91 -27.87 12.63 -6.61
CA GLU A 91 -27.35 11.57 -7.47
C GLU A 91 -26.62 10.50 -6.64
N PRO A 92 -27.33 9.79 -5.74
CA PRO A 92 -26.71 8.86 -4.77
C PRO A 92 -25.92 7.72 -5.44
N GLN A 93 -26.34 7.26 -6.63
CA GLN A 93 -25.59 6.26 -7.40
C GLN A 93 -24.22 6.80 -7.85
N LYS A 94 -24.15 8.06 -8.33
CA LYS A 94 -22.88 8.69 -8.72
C LYS A 94 -21.98 8.95 -7.52
N ALA A 95 -22.56 9.32 -6.36
CA ALA A 95 -21.80 9.45 -5.13
C ALA A 95 -21.18 8.11 -4.72
N GLN A 96 -21.93 7.00 -4.83
CA GLN A 96 -21.43 5.66 -4.56
C GLN A 96 -20.31 5.25 -5.53
N GLU A 97 -20.47 5.50 -6.83
CA GLU A 97 -19.42 5.24 -7.83
C GLU A 97 -18.15 6.06 -7.55
N LEU A 98 -18.28 7.34 -7.20
CA LEU A 98 -17.16 8.19 -6.82
C LEU A 98 -16.39 7.59 -5.63
N LEU A 99 -17.12 7.14 -4.59
CA LEU A 99 -16.51 6.52 -3.42
C LEU A 99 -15.77 5.23 -3.79
N GLN A 100 -16.41 4.34 -4.56
CA GLN A 100 -15.79 3.07 -4.95
C GLN A 100 -14.56 3.29 -5.83
N ASN A 101 -14.62 4.21 -6.78
CA ASN A 101 -13.48 4.53 -7.64
C ASN A 101 -12.31 5.09 -6.85
N PHE A 102 -12.57 5.91 -5.83
CA PHE A 102 -11.54 6.41 -4.93
C PHE A 102 -10.88 5.27 -4.14
N GLU A 103 -11.68 4.35 -3.59
CA GLU A 103 -11.21 3.19 -2.84
C GLU A 103 -10.37 2.26 -3.70
N ASP A 104 -10.87 1.87 -4.87
CA ASP A 104 -10.17 0.98 -5.82
C ASP A 104 -8.83 1.61 -6.25
N LYS A 105 -8.84 2.90 -6.60
CA LYS A 105 -7.63 3.65 -6.97
C LYS A 105 -6.63 3.68 -5.83
N THR A 106 -7.09 3.97 -4.62
CA THR A 106 -6.22 4.12 -3.44
C THR A 106 -5.58 2.79 -3.07
N MET A 107 -6.38 1.71 -2.99
CA MET A 107 -5.87 0.38 -2.73
C MET A 107 -4.87 -0.07 -3.80
N GLN A 108 -5.16 0.17 -5.09
CA GLN A 108 -4.27 -0.22 -6.18
C GLN A 108 -2.96 0.59 -6.16
N ASP A 109 -3.02 1.89 -5.91
CA ASP A 109 -1.83 2.74 -5.84
C ASP A 109 -0.93 2.34 -4.66
N ALA A 110 -1.51 1.98 -3.51
CA ALA A 110 -0.76 1.48 -2.37
C ALA A 110 -0.07 0.14 -2.65
N LEU A 111 -0.76 -0.78 -3.36
CA LEU A 111 -0.16 -2.05 -3.81
C LEU A 111 0.98 -1.82 -4.80
N ASN A 112 0.78 -0.95 -5.79
CA ASN A 112 1.82 -0.61 -6.78
C ASN A 112 3.05 0.01 -6.12
N LEU A 113 2.85 0.91 -5.17
CA LEU A 113 3.94 1.50 -4.39
C LEU A 113 4.68 0.44 -3.57
N THR A 114 3.95 -0.49 -2.97
CA THR A 114 4.52 -1.61 -2.20
C THR A 114 5.35 -2.54 -3.08
N ASP A 115 4.87 -2.88 -4.26
CA ASP A 115 5.59 -3.71 -5.23
C ASP A 115 6.88 -3.00 -5.69
N SER A 116 6.82 -1.68 -5.95
CA SER A 116 7.99 -0.87 -6.30
C SER A 116 9.02 -0.81 -5.18
N LEU A 117 8.58 -0.56 -3.94
CA LEU A 117 9.47 -0.54 -2.76
C LEU A 117 10.07 -1.92 -2.49
N THR A 118 9.31 -3.00 -2.71
CA THR A 118 9.80 -4.38 -2.57
C THR A 118 10.97 -4.62 -3.52
N ASN A 119 10.81 -4.26 -4.80
CA ASN A 119 11.89 -4.40 -5.78
C ASN A 119 13.09 -3.51 -5.43
N GLN A 120 12.86 -2.28 -4.95
CA GLN A 120 13.94 -1.38 -4.53
C GLN A 120 14.76 -1.96 -3.38
N VAL A 121 14.09 -2.45 -2.33
CA VAL A 121 14.74 -3.06 -1.16
C VAL A 121 15.46 -4.33 -1.58
N PHE A 122 14.83 -5.18 -2.39
CA PHE A 122 15.43 -6.42 -2.87
C PHE A 122 16.69 -6.15 -3.70
N SER A 123 16.67 -5.18 -4.62
CA SER A 123 17.88 -4.79 -5.38
C SER A 123 19.02 -4.30 -4.48
N LYS A 124 18.72 -3.52 -3.43
CA LYS A 124 19.74 -3.10 -2.45
C LYS A 124 20.30 -4.28 -1.65
N MET A 125 19.44 -5.22 -1.27
CA MET A 125 19.86 -6.45 -0.59
C MET A 125 20.75 -7.32 -1.47
N THR A 126 20.42 -7.46 -2.76
CA THR A 126 21.23 -8.20 -3.74
C THR A 126 22.61 -7.57 -3.85
N HIS A 127 22.69 -6.25 -4.10
CA HIS A 127 23.98 -5.56 -4.15
C HIS A 127 24.77 -5.73 -2.83
N ALA A 128 24.14 -5.60 -1.67
CA ALA A 128 24.82 -5.78 -0.39
C ALA A 128 25.36 -7.22 -0.23
N THR A 129 24.62 -8.20 -0.74
CA THR A 129 25.01 -9.61 -0.74
C THR A 129 26.20 -9.85 -1.67
N ASP A 130 26.16 -9.31 -2.89
CA ASP A 130 27.24 -9.47 -3.87
C ASP A 130 28.54 -8.87 -3.36
N MET A 131 28.50 -7.68 -2.77
CA MET A 131 29.66 -7.05 -2.14
C MET A 131 30.19 -7.85 -0.94
N LYS A 132 29.30 -8.45 -0.14
CA LYS A 132 29.69 -9.23 1.04
C LYS A 132 30.44 -10.51 0.68
N TYR A 133 30.06 -11.14 -0.44
CA TYR A 133 30.62 -12.42 -0.87
C TYR A 133 31.52 -12.31 -2.11
N HIS A 134 31.83 -11.09 -2.55
CA HIS A 134 32.69 -10.79 -3.70
C HIS A 134 32.20 -11.42 -5.02
N PHE A 135 30.89 -11.43 -5.26
CA PHE A 135 30.29 -11.81 -6.55
C PHE A 135 30.27 -10.65 -7.56
N GLU A 136 31.30 -9.80 -7.51
CA GLU A 136 31.44 -8.57 -8.32
C GLU A 136 31.62 -8.94 -9.80
N GLY A 137 30.52 -9.26 -10.50
CA GLY A 137 30.53 -9.67 -11.92
C GLY A 137 29.33 -10.47 -12.42
N ALA A 138 28.31 -10.73 -11.59
CA ALA A 138 27.04 -11.36 -11.97
C ALA A 138 25.95 -10.33 -12.35
#